data_AF-A0A397Q6G5-F1
#
_entry.id   AF-A0A397Q6G5-F1
#
_cell.length_a   1.000
_cell.length_b   1.000
_cell.length_c   1.000
_cell.angle_alpha   90.00
_cell.angle_beta   90.00
_cell.angle_gamma   90.00
#
_symmetry.space_group_name_H-M   'P 1'
#
loop_
_entity.id
_entity.type
_entity.pdbx_description
1 polymer ?
#
loop_
_entity_poly.entity_id
_entity_poly.type
_entity_poly.pdbx_seq_one_letter_code
_entity_poly.pdbx_strand_id
1 'polypeptide(L)'
;MKIRTLASGLTHLLFIALIALAAAKSAQDSGRPEAEPGAHQPVRAAEARLAEQTGNMVDAGQSRTLPASADAEVERAAEAPADDEAAQTVAPEEPAPRAKREQTEPAAKPLSRNERLMRRLVSAYPAFLAGYEDNAIIWHDGTRMPFDDGREKTFKQRLTDPDLEDQFYAEYPRGLRGVPPLENVDPGRVRYEPFFEKMYGNCKDDRRAVSARLKEVVWLPENYGKTLRVTKVNGVADALQKVSNKLDKLPQRFMKYLRPSAGTYHCRTIAGTERFSVHAFGAAVDINAKYGDYWRWSGAEPGETLVYRNRIPWEIVEIFEQHGFIWGGKWYHYDTLHFEYRPELLNGPAPEPVSAPAPAPLPAKRPVPEQRAAR
;
A
#
# COMPACT_ATOMS: atom_id res chain seq x y z
N MET A 1 34.55 -67.75 -29.53
CA MET A 1 34.52 -66.31 -29.17
C MET A 1 33.11 -65.78 -29.31
N LYS A 2 32.37 -65.69 -28.19
CA LYS A 2 31.03 -65.08 -28.10
C LYS A 2 30.86 -64.53 -26.67
N ILE A 3 29.97 -63.54 -26.58
CA ILE A 3 29.33 -62.97 -25.38
C ILE A 3 30.02 -61.73 -24.81
N ARG A 4 29.42 -60.55 -25.07
CA ARG A 4 28.97 -59.58 -24.05
C ARG A 4 28.26 -58.38 -24.70
N THR A 5 26.94 -58.47 -24.77
CA THR A 5 26.00 -57.34 -24.89
C THR A 5 24.81 -57.74 -24.04
N LEU A 6 24.57 -57.06 -22.90
CA LEU A 6 23.35 -57.08 -22.05
C LEU A 6 23.73 -56.68 -20.61
N ALA A 7 23.91 -55.38 -20.36
CA ALA A 7 23.97 -54.83 -19.01
C ALA A 7 23.80 -53.30 -19.06
N SER A 8 22.61 -52.81 -19.41
CA SER A 8 22.25 -51.40 -19.21
C SER A 8 20.72 -51.16 -19.23
N GLY A 9 19.95 -52.03 -19.89
CA GLY A 9 18.49 -51.88 -19.99
C GLY A 9 17.67 -52.35 -18.77
N LEU A 10 18.25 -53.08 -17.82
CA LEU A 10 17.47 -53.71 -16.73
C LEU A 10 17.30 -52.82 -15.49
N THR A 11 18.11 -51.75 -15.35
CA THR A 11 18.09 -50.90 -14.15
C THR A 11 17.06 -49.76 -14.23
N HIS A 12 16.62 -49.38 -15.44
CA HIS A 12 15.62 -48.32 -15.63
C HIS A 12 14.17 -48.81 -15.51
N LEU A 13 13.89 -50.05 -15.93
CA LEU A 13 12.55 -50.64 -15.84
C LEU A 13 12.16 -51.00 -14.40
N LEU A 14 13.12 -51.34 -13.53
CA LEU A 14 12.84 -51.61 -12.11
C LEU A 14 12.51 -50.33 -11.31
N PHE A 15 13.05 -49.18 -11.71
CA PHE A 15 12.82 -47.92 -10.98
C PHE A 15 11.44 -47.32 -11.30
N ILE A 16 10.94 -47.51 -12.53
CA ILE A 16 9.59 -47.05 -12.93
C ILE A 16 8.50 -47.95 -12.31
N ALA A 17 8.75 -49.25 -12.15
CA ALA A 17 7.80 -50.17 -11.51
C ALA A 17 7.62 -49.92 -9.99
N LEU A 18 8.65 -49.42 -9.29
CA LEU A 18 8.59 -49.09 -7.86
C LEU A 18 7.81 -47.81 -7.56
N ILE A 19 7.79 -46.83 -8.48
CA ILE A 19 7.00 -45.60 -8.32
C ILE A 19 5.50 -45.86 -8.58
N ALA A 20 5.17 -46.75 -9.52
CA ALA A 20 3.78 -47.12 -9.81
C ALA A 20 3.12 -47.93 -8.67
N LEU A 21 3.90 -48.72 -7.91
CA LEU A 21 3.36 -49.51 -6.78
C LEU A 21 3.15 -48.67 -5.50
N ALA A 22 3.84 -47.54 -5.36
CA ALA A 22 3.63 -46.60 -4.25
C ALA A 22 2.38 -45.72 -4.43
N ALA A 23 1.99 -45.44 -5.69
CA ALA A 23 0.78 -44.65 -6.00
C ALA A 23 -0.52 -45.46 -5.84
N ALA A 24 -0.49 -46.78 -6.06
CA ALA A 24 -1.68 -47.62 -5.98
C ALA A 24 -2.11 -47.99 -4.54
N LYS A 25 -1.25 -47.77 -3.53
CA LYS A 25 -1.54 -48.07 -2.12
C LYS A 25 -2.08 -46.88 -1.31
N SER A 26 -2.12 -45.69 -1.92
CA SER A 26 -2.64 -44.45 -1.31
C SER A 26 -4.13 -44.20 -1.59
N ALA A 27 -4.77 -44.98 -2.45
CA ALA A 27 -6.16 -44.73 -2.90
C ALA A 27 -7.21 -45.62 -2.21
N GLN A 28 -6.84 -46.31 -1.12
CA GLN A 28 -7.71 -47.29 -0.48
C GLN A 28 -7.61 -47.22 1.05
N ASP A 29 -7.86 -46.03 1.62
CA ASP A 29 -8.29 -45.93 3.01
C ASP A 29 -9.05 -44.61 3.25
N SER A 30 -10.35 -44.61 2.95
CA SER A 30 -11.28 -43.55 3.33
C SER A 30 -12.45 -44.17 4.08
N GLY A 31 -12.22 -44.46 5.36
CA GLY A 31 -13.23 -44.83 6.35
C GLY A 31 -12.95 -44.11 7.67
N ARG A 32 -13.82 -43.16 8.03
CA ARG A 32 -13.86 -42.47 9.35
C ARG A 32 -14.24 -43.49 10.45
N PRO A 33 -13.92 -43.28 11.75
CA PRO A 33 -14.55 -42.21 12.54
C PRO A 33 -13.64 -41.51 13.58
N GLU A 34 -14.27 -40.60 14.33
CA GLU A 34 -13.81 -39.56 15.26
C GLU A 34 -12.89 -40.00 16.41
N ALA A 35 -11.97 -39.10 16.81
CA ALA A 35 -11.38 -39.05 18.15
C ALA A 35 -10.87 -37.63 18.50
N GLU A 36 -11.08 -37.25 19.76
CA GLU A 36 -10.81 -35.95 20.41
C GLU A 36 -9.35 -35.46 20.38
N PRO A 37 -9.07 -34.14 20.56
CA PRO A 37 -7.70 -33.64 20.65
C PRO A 37 -7.18 -33.67 22.09
N GLY A 38 -6.25 -34.60 22.35
CA GLY A 38 -5.29 -34.52 23.44
C GLY A 38 -4.09 -33.63 23.08
N ALA A 39 -3.59 -32.92 24.09
CA ALA A 39 -2.52 -31.92 24.04
C ALA A 39 -1.21 -32.38 23.37
N HIS A 40 -0.48 -31.48 22.70
CA HIS A 40 0.97 -31.31 22.84
C HIS A 40 1.54 -30.02 22.21
N GLN A 41 2.72 -29.67 22.71
CA GLN A 41 3.49 -28.42 22.74
C GLN A 41 4.10 -27.94 21.39
N PRO A 42 4.61 -26.69 21.31
CA PRO A 42 4.90 -26.00 20.05
C PRO A 42 6.29 -26.28 19.47
N VAL A 43 6.34 -26.44 18.14
CA VAL A 43 7.58 -26.54 17.36
C VAL A 43 8.11 -25.13 17.05
N ARG A 44 9.17 -24.74 17.76
CA ARG A 44 10.14 -23.72 17.33
C ARG A 44 11.31 -24.45 16.67
N ALA A 45 11.63 -24.13 15.41
CA ALA A 45 12.99 -24.05 14.83
C ALA A 45 12.99 -24.37 13.33
N ALA A 46 12.88 -23.33 12.51
CA ALA A 46 13.41 -23.18 11.15
C ALA A 46 12.96 -21.77 10.77
N GLU A 47 13.82 -20.76 10.62
CA GLU A 47 14.73 -20.57 9.50
C GLU A 47 15.78 -19.53 9.91
N ALA A 48 17.04 -19.94 9.97
CA ALA A 48 18.18 -19.04 10.14
C ALA A 48 19.36 -19.58 9.35
N ARG A 49 19.20 -19.78 8.04
CA ARG A 49 20.29 -20.04 7.09
C ARG A 49 19.84 -19.62 5.70
N LEU A 50 20.13 -18.38 5.31
CA LEU A 50 20.40 -17.98 3.92
C LEU A 50 20.87 -16.51 3.92
N ALA A 51 22.10 -16.27 4.37
CA ALA A 51 22.75 -14.97 4.27
C ALA A 51 24.26 -15.19 4.13
N GLU A 52 24.66 -15.87 3.07
CA GLU A 52 26.06 -15.97 2.67
C GLU A 52 26.14 -16.40 1.21
N GLN A 53 25.95 -15.44 0.30
CA GLN A 53 26.49 -15.44 -1.07
C GLN A 53 26.01 -14.18 -1.76
N THR A 54 26.88 -13.16 -1.79
CA THR A 54 27.32 -12.41 -2.97
C THR A 54 28.01 -11.15 -2.46
N GLY A 55 29.34 -11.25 -2.33
CA GLY A 55 30.21 -10.09 -2.30
C GLY A 55 30.86 -9.88 -3.67
N ASN A 56 31.34 -8.65 -3.86
CA ASN A 56 32.29 -8.15 -4.85
C ASN A 56 31.78 -7.71 -6.23
N MET A 57 31.73 -6.37 -6.41
CA MET A 57 32.46 -5.69 -7.48
C MET A 57 32.62 -4.19 -7.15
N VAL A 58 33.88 -3.74 -7.19
CA VAL A 58 34.39 -2.36 -7.13
C VAL A 58 34.60 -1.86 -8.57
N ASP A 59 34.32 -0.59 -8.88
CA ASP A 59 35.37 0.41 -9.23
C ASP A 59 34.80 1.79 -9.69
N ALA A 60 35.59 2.81 -9.33
CA ALA A 60 35.81 4.21 -9.76
C ALA A 60 34.87 5.01 -10.70
N GLY A 61 34.82 6.32 -10.44
CA GLY A 61 34.63 7.31 -11.52
C GLY A 61 34.11 8.73 -11.19
N GLN A 62 34.87 9.48 -10.40
CA GLN A 62 35.05 10.96 -10.42
C GLN A 62 33.93 11.97 -10.79
N SER A 63 33.67 12.80 -9.78
CA SER A 63 33.23 14.21 -9.74
C SER A 63 33.74 15.15 -10.85
N ARG A 64 32.89 16.06 -11.34
CA ARG A 64 33.28 17.43 -11.75
C ARG A 64 32.15 18.45 -11.48
N THR A 65 32.60 19.57 -10.96
CA THR A 65 31.92 20.78 -10.47
C THR A 65 31.55 21.79 -11.58
N LEU A 66 30.59 22.67 -11.25
CA LEU A 66 30.13 23.88 -11.97
C LEU A 66 31.24 24.93 -12.19
N PRO A 67 31.00 26.00 -13.00
CA PRO A 67 30.52 27.25 -12.40
C PRO A 67 29.50 28.07 -13.24
N ALA A 68 28.97 29.12 -12.60
CA ALA A 68 28.06 30.15 -13.10
C ALA A 68 28.78 31.50 -13.39
N SER A 69 28.17 32.36 -14.22
CA SER A 69 28.30 33.84 -14.29
C SER A 69 27.27 34.38 -15.31
N ALA A 70 26.29 35.22 -14.98
CA ALA A 70 26.30 36.66 -14.64
C ALA A 70 26.32 37.63 -15.86
N ASP A 71 25.18 38.31 -16.04
CA ASP A 71 24.86 39.72 -16.38
C ASP A 71 25.50 40.50 -17.55
N ALA A 72 24.62 41.21 -18.29
CA ALA A 72 24.84 42.58 -18.79
C ALA A 72 23.51 43.28 -19.17
N GLU A 73 23.36 44.53 -18.71
CA GLU A 73 22.25 45.51 -18.89
C GLU A 73 22.38 46.38 -20.17
N VAL A 74 21.43 47.35 -20.27
CA VAL A 74 21.45 48.71 -20.89
C VAL A 74 20.37 48.84 -21.99
N GLU A 75 19.37 49.76 -22.00
CA GLU A 75 19.36 51.25 -21.95
C GLU A 75 17.88 51.73 -21.77
N ARG A 76 17.43 52.56 -20.81
CA ARG A 76 17.44 54.05 -20.59
C ARG A 76 16.50 54.93 -21.48
N ALA A 77 15.53 55.61 -20.83
CA ALA A 77 15.10 57.03 -20.93
C ALA A 77 13.73 57.22 -20.20
N ALA A 78 13.58 57.94 -19.08
CA ALA A 78 13.47 59.42 -18.89
C ALA A 78 12.36 60.04 -19.78
N GLU A 79 11.36 60.83 -19.34
CA GLU A 79 11.24 61.83 -18.25
C GLU A 79 9.74 62.22 -18.06
N ALA A 80 9.39 62.75 -16.88
CA ALA A 80 8.18 63.56 -16.60
C ALA A 80 8.61 65.04 -16.49
N PRO A 81 7.73 66.10 -16.43
CA PRO A 81 6.78 66.30 -15.31
C PRO A 81 5.50 67.16 -15.54
N ALA A 82 4.63 67.11 -14.51
CA ALA A 82 3.83 68.16 -13.83
C ALA A 82 2.75 69.04 -14.53
N ASP A 83 1.55 68.97 -13.93
CA ASP A 83 0.62 70.03 -13.44
C ASP A 83 0.15 71.18 -14.34
N ASP A 84 -1.17 71.39 -14.50
CA ASP A 84 -1.96 72.40 -13.75
C ASP A 84 -3.46 72.44 -14.17
N GLU A 85 -4.27 73.10 -13.34
CA GLU A 85 -5.73 73.11 -13.18
C GLU A 85 -6.66 73.70 -14.29
N ALA A 86 -7.92 73.19 -14.22
CA ALA A 86 -9.23 73.85 -14.32
C ALA A 86 -9.74 74.52 -15.61
N ALA A 87 -10.86 73.98 -16.13
CA ALA A 87 -12.09 74.75 -16.39
C ALA A 87 -13.31 73.81 -16.57
N GLN A 88 -14.39 74.15 -15.88
CA GLN A 88 -15.69 73.49 -15.89
C GLN A 88 -16.47 73.78 -17.19
N THR A 89 -17.02 72.73 -17.81
CA THR A 89 -18.18 72.85 -18.70
C THR A 89 -19.14 71.70 -18.45
N VAL A 90 -20.36 72.04 -18.02
CA VAL A 90 -21.46 71.10 -17.76
C VAL A 90 -22.09 70.68 -19.09
N ALA A 91 -22.15 69.38 -19.35
CA ALA A 91 -22.86 68.76 -20.46
C ALA A 91 -23.74 67.60 -19.92
N PRO A 92 -24.87 67.28 -20.58
CA PRO A 92 -26.02 66.61 -19.94
C PRO A 92 -25.81 65.11 -19.71
N GLU A 93 -26.46 64.62 -18.64
CA GLU A 93 -26.52 63.21 -18.19
C GLU A 93 -26.80 62.22 -19.33
N GLU A 94 -25.80 61.37 -19.64
CA GLU A 94 -26.00 60.12 -20.37
C GLU A 94 -26.69 59.09 -19.46
N PRO A 95 -27.63 58.28 -19.99
CA PRO A 95 -28.27 57.23 -19.21
C PRO A 95 -27.25 56.14 -18.84
N ALA A 96 -27.25 55.77 -17.55
CA ALA A 96 -26.36 54.77 -16.96
C ALA A 96 -26.21 53.50 -17.83
N PRO A 97 -24.99 52.95 -17.97
CA PRO A 97 -24.80 51.72 -18.73
C PRO A 97 -25.58 50.59 -18.07
N ARG A 98 -26.49 49.97 -18.83
CA ARG A 98 -27.16 48.72 -18.44
C ARG A 98 -26.10 47.73 -17.96
N ALA A 99 -26.15 47.39 -16.68
CA ALA A 99 -25.36 46.32 -16.11
C ALA A 99 -25.49 45.08 -17.01
N LYS A 100 -24.39 44.65 -17.61
CA LYS A 100 -24.31 43.34 -18.25
C LYS A 100 -24.68 42.34 -17.16
N ARG A 101 -25.83 41.68 -17.29
CA ARG A 101 -26.15 40.50 -16.48
C ARG A 101 -25.02 39.51 -16.71
N GLU A 102 -24.14 39.41 -15.74
CA GLU A 102 -23.18 38.34 -15.63
C GLU A 102 -24.00 37.05 -15.61
N GLN A 103 -23.96 36.33 -16.73
CA GLN A 103 -24.55 35.01 -16.82
C GLN A 103 -23.72 34.15 -15.87
N THR A 104 -24.24 33.93 -14.66
CA THR A 104 -23.68 32.96 -13.74
C THR A 104 -23.70 31.61 -14.45
N GLU A 105 -22.53 31.16 -14.86
CA GLU A 105 -22.31 29.84 -15.41
C GLU A 105 -22.94 28.82 -14.43
N PRO A 106 -23.80 27.90 -14.88
CA PRO A 106 -24.46 26.98 -13.97
C PRO A 106 -23.39 26.16 -13.23
N ALA A 107 -23.43 26.20 -11.90
CA ALA A 107 -22.50 25.48 -11.05
C ALA A 107 -22.41 24.01 -11.51
N ALA A 108 -21.20 23.56 -11.84
CA ALA A 108 -20.97 22.21 -12.35
C ALA A 108 -21.60 21.17 -11.40
N LYS A 109 -22.34 20.21 -11.97
CA LYS A 109 -22.98 19.13 -11.22
C LYS A 109 -21.91 18.41 -10.38
N PRO A 110 -22.18 18.08 -9.10
CA PRO A 110 -21.23 17.34 -8.29
C PRO A 110 -20.96 15.97 -8.91
N LEU A 111 -19.67 15.61 -8.99
CA LEU A 111 -19.24 14.31 -9.49
C LEU A 111 -19.89 13.18 -8.70
N SER A 112 -20.34 12.13 -9.38
CA SER A 112 -20.78 10.87 -8.79
C SER A 112 -19.67 10.20 -7.97
N ARG A 113 -20.03 9.19 -7.18
CA ARG A 113 -19.04 8.42 -6.41
C ARG A 113 -17.98 7.80 -7.33
N ASN A 114 -18.40 7.14 -8.41
CA ASN A 114 -17.49 6.44 -9.32
C ASN A 114 -16.58 7.43 -10.07
N GLU A 115 -17.10 8.58 -10.51
CA GLU A 115 -16.25 9.64 -11.09
C GLU A 115 -15.18 10.13 -10.11
N ARG A 116 -15.52 10.32 -8.83
CA ARG A 116 -14.52 10.70 -7.81
C ARG A 116 -13.45 9.62 -7.61
N LEU A 117 -13.83 8.34 -7.60
CA LEU A 117 -12.91 7.21 -7.42
C LEU A 117 -12.02 7.00 -8.66
N MET A 118 -12.57 7.03 -9.87
CA MET A 118 -11.80 6.98 -11.11
C MET A 118 -10.83 8.15 -11.21
N ARG A 119 -11.24 9.37 -10.82
CA ARG A 119 -10.32 10.51 -10.73
C ARG A 119 -9.16 10.25 -9.76
N ARG A 120 -9.44 9.65 -8.59
CA ARG A 120 -8.38 9.25 -7.64
C ARG A 120 -7.41 8.24 -8.25
N LEU A 121 -7.91 7.25 -8.99
CA LEU A 121 -7.08 6.28 -9.72
C LEU A 121 -6.16 6.96 -10.74
N VAL A 122 -6.72 7.80 -11.62
CA VAL A 122 -5.95 8.48 -12.67
C VAL A 122 -4.88 9.39 -12.05
N SER A 123 -5.22 10.15 -11.00
CA SER A 123 -4.24 10.96 -10.26
C SER A 123 -3.14 10.14 -9.58
N ALA A 124 -3.45 8.92 -9.15
CA ALA A 124 -2.52 8.05 -8.45
C ALA A 124 -1.52 7.34 -9.39
N TYR A 125 -1.91 7.09 -10.64
CA TYR A 125 -1.13 6.34 -11.63
C TYR A 125 -0.99 7.07 -12.98
N PRO A 126 -0.54 8.35 -13.01
CA PRO A 126 -0.58 9.19 -14.20
C PRO A 126 0.35 8.72 -15.34
N ALA A 127 1.37 7.92 -15.01
CA ALA A 127 2.28 7.33 -16.01
C ALA A 127 1.62 6.22 -16.84
N PHE A 128 0.51 5.65 -16.38
CA PHE A 128 -0.19 4.53 -17.03
C PHE A 128 -1.59 4.91 -17.49
N LEU A 129 -2.25 5.82 -16.78
CA LEU A 129 -3.64 6.18 -17.00
C LEU A 129 -3.74 7.55 -17.69
N ALA A 130 -4.43 7.58 -18.82
CA ALA A 130 -4.68 8.80 -19.61
C ALA A 130 -5.90 9.57 -19.09
N GLY A 131 -6.87 8.88 -18.50
CA GLY A 131 -8.13 9.47 -18.07
C GLY A 131 -9.16 8.44 -17.67
N TYR A 132 -10.41 8.87 -17.58
CA TYR A 132 -11.58 8.03 -17.41
C TYR A 132 -12.72 8.57 -18.25
N GLU A 133 -13.63 7.69 -18.64
CA GLU A 133 -14.85 8.04 -19.37
C GLU A 133 -15.95 7.03 -19.02
N ASP A 134 -17.14 7.56 -18.75
CA ASP A 134 -18.30 6.80 -18.29
C ASP A 134 -17.98 5.89 -17.10
N ASN A 135 -17.88 4.58 -17.34
CA ASN A 135 -17.63 3.54 -16.35
C ASN A 135 -16.31 2.80 -16.65
N ALA A 136 -15.30 3.48 -17.19
CA ALA A 136 -14.02 2.88 -17.53
C ALA A 136 -12.83 3.81 -17.29
N ILE A 137 -11.71 3.21 -16.90
CA ILE A 137 -10.39 3.86 -16.90
C ILE A 137 -9.76 3.69 -18.28
N ILE A 138 -9.14 4.75 -18.78
CA ILE A 138 -8.44 4.78 -20.07
C ILE A 138 -6.93 4.72 -19.81
N TRP A 139 -6.26 3.75 -20.43
CA TRP A 139 -4.82 3.59 -20.37
C TRP A 139 -4.12 4.39 -21.48
N HIS A 140 -2.87 4.77 -21.29
CA HIS A 140 -2.09 5.46 -22.33
C HIS A 140 -1.86 4.64 -23.60
N ASP A 141 -1.99 3.31 -23.53
CA ASP A 141 -1.96 2.44 -24.71
C ASP A 141 -3.30 2.39 -25.48
N GLY A 142 -4.28 3.19 -25.08
CA GLY A 142 -5.61 3.27 -25.69
C GLY A 142 -6.59 2.20 -25.22
N THR A 143 -6.15 1.21 -24.44
CA THR A 143 -7.06 0.20 -23.88
C THR A 143 -7.96 0.79 -22.79
N ARG A 144 -9.13 0.20 -22.61
CA ARG A 144 -10.12 0.59 -21.59
C ARG A 144 -10.30 -0.55 -20.60
N MET A 145 -10.43 -0.23 -19.32
CA MET A 145 -10.72 -1.20 -18.27
C MET A 145 -12.01 -0.80 -17.55
N PRO A 146 -13.05 -1.66 -17.54
CA PRO A 146 -14.30 -1.40 -16.81
C PRO A 146 -14.02 -1.10 -15.34
N PHE A 147 -14.71 -0.11 -14.79
CA PHE A 147 -14.53 0.34 -13.41
C PHE A 147 -15.41 -0.44 -12.44
N ASP A 148 -16.73 -0.44 -12.66
CA ASP A 148 -17.73 -1.04 -11.76
C ASP A 148 -18.65 -1.98 -12.55
N ASP A 149 -18.80 -3.23 -12.13
CA ASP A 149 -19.69 -4.19 -12.79
C ASP A 149 -21.17 -4.07 -12.37
N GLY A 150 -21.47 -3.17 -11.42
CA GLY A 150 -22.82 -2.89 -10.92
C GLY A 150 -23.41 -3.97 -10.02
N ARG A 151 -22.64 -5.00 -9.64
CA ARG A 151 -23.12 -6.07 -8.76
C ARG A 151 -22.95 -5.70 -7.30
N GLU A 152 -23.97 -5.99 -6.48
CA GLU A 152 -23.81 -6.01 -5.04
C GLU A 152 -23.03 -7.26 -4.61
N LYS A 153 -21.87 -7.05 -3.97
CA LYS A 153 -20.98 -8.14 -3.56
C LYS A 153 -20.91 -8.27 -2.04
N THR A 154 -20.92 -9.51 -1.55
CA THR A 154 -20.51 -9.83 -0.18
C THR A 154 -19.01 -9.57 0.02
N PHE A 155 -18.55 -9.46 1.27
CA PHE A 155 -17.11 -9.31 1.55
C PHE A 155 -16.25 -10.42 0.91
N LYS A 156 -16.73 -11.67 0.96
CA LYS A 156 -16.04 -12.80 0.31
C LYS A 156 -15.98 -12.63 -1.20
N GLN A 157 -17.07 -12.23 -1.85
CA GLN A 157 -17.09 -11.98 -3.29
C GLN A 157 -16.15 -10.84 -3.68
N ARG A 158 -16.10 -9.73 -2.93
CA ARG A 158 -15.10 -8.67 -3.17
C ARG A 158 -13.67 -9.17 -3.11
N LEU A 159 -13.38 -10.19 -2.28
CA LEU A 159 -12.04 -10.76 -2.24
C LEU A 159 -11.77 -11.67 -3.43
N THR A 160 -12.72 -12.50 -3.86
CA THR A 160 -12.50 -13.57 -4.85
C THR A 160 -12.83 -13.21 -6.29
N ASP A 161 -13.74 -12.28 -6.50
CA ASP A 161 -14.24 -11.83 -7.81
C ASP A 161 -14.48 -10.30 -7.80
N PRO A 162 -13.43 -9.49 -7.55
CA PRO A 162 -13.54 -8.03 -7.55
C PRO A 162 -13.57 -7.45 -8.97
N ASP A 163 -14.07 -6.22 -9.06
CA ASP A 163 -13.73 -5.26 -10.11
C ASP A 163 -12.84 -4.11 -9.55
N LEU A 164 -12.57 -3.11 -10.38
CA LEU A 164 -11.74 -1.96 -10.02
C LEU A 164 -12.37 -1.07 -8.94
N GLU A 165 -13.70 -0.98 -8.87
CA GLU A 165 -14.42 -0.21 -7.88
C GLU A 165 -14.28 -0.84 -6.50
N ASP A 166 -14.37 -2.16 -6.42
CA ASP A 166 -14.36 -2.91 -5.16
C ASP A 166 -13.11 -2.67 -4.31
N GLN A 167 -11.98 -2.28 -4.90
CA GLN A 167 -10.77 -1.95 -4.13
C GLN A 167 -10.95 -0.71 -3.21
N PHE A 168 -12.00 0.08 -3.45
CA PHE A 168 -12.39 1.26 -2.67
C PHE A 168 -13.56 0.99 -1.71
N TYR A 169 -13.97 -0.26 -1.51
CA TYR A 169 -15.14 -0.58 -0.69
C TYR A 169 -15.06 -0.05 0.75
N ALA A 170 -13.84 0.07 1.28
CA ALA A 170 -13.55 0.65 2.59
C ALA A 170 -12.62 1.85 2.43
N GLU A 171 -12.97 2.97 3.06
CA GLU A 171 -12.11 4.14 3.13
C GLU A 171 -10.88 3.86 4.01
N TYR A 172 -9.70 4.21 3.52
CA TYR A 172 -8.48 4.07 4.31
C TYR A 172 -8.37 5.21 5.33
N PRO A 173 -8.36 4.91 6.66
CA PRO A 173 -8.42 5.94 7.68
C PRO A 173 -7.03 6.52 7.94
N ARG A 174 -6.47 7.26 6.97
CA ARG A 174 -5.15 7.91 7.04
C ARG A 174 -5.01 8.73 8.32
N GLY A 175 -3.88 8.63 9.03
CA GLY A 175 -3.63 9.38 10.27
C GLY A 175 -4.47 8.98 11.49
N LEU A 176 -5.54 8.19 11.34
CA LEU A 176 -6.28 7.66 12.49
C LEU A 176 -5.43 6.63 13.24
N ARG A 177 -5.43 6.73 14.57
CA ARG A 177 -4.63 5.91 15.49
C ARG A 177 -5.55 5.21 16.50
N GLY A 178 -5.14 4.02 16.93
CA GLY A 178 -5.66 3.36 18.14
C GLY A 178 -7.07 2.78 18.06
N VAL A 179 -7.75 2.88 16.91
CA VAL A 179 -9.08 2.30 16.70
C VAL A 179 -8.91 0.97 15.96
N PRO A 180 -9.26 -0.18 16.58
CA PRO A 180 -9.30 -1.46 15.87
C PRO A 180 -10.28 -1.38 14.69
N PRO A 181 -9.93 -1.93 13.52
CA PRO A 181 -10.86 -1.96 12.39
C PRO A 181 -12.11 -2.78 12.71
N LEU A 182 -13.25 -2.34 12.18
CA LEU A 182 -14.52 -3.06 12.28
C LEU A 182 -14.47 -4.34 11.46
N GLU A 183 -15.32 -5.31 11.80
CA GLU A 183 -15.40 -6.59 11.08
C GLU A 183 -15.50 -6.40 9.56
N ASN A 184 -14.65 -7.11 8.82
CA ASN A 184 -14.55 -7.06 7.35
C ASN A 184 -14.19 -5.69 6.75
N VAL A 185 -13.69 -4.75 7.56
CA VAL A 185 -13.12 -3.48 7.10
C VAL A 185 -11.60 -3.63 6.96
N ASP A 186 -11.16 -3.89 5.73
CA ASP A 186 -9.78 -4.17 5.31
C ASP A 186 -9.39 -3.24 4.13
N PRO A 187 -9.28 -1.91 4.33
CA PRO A 187 -9.01 -0.96 3.25
C PRO A 187 -7.71 -1.29 2.51
N GLY A 188 -7.83 -1.62 1.21
CA GLY A 188 -6.72 -2.02 0.33
C GLY A 188 -6.47 -3.53 0.22
N ARG A 189 -7.10 -4.37 1.05
CA ARG A 189 -6.96 -5.84 0.93
C ARG A 189 -7.69 -6.40 -0.30
N VAL A 190 -8.80 -5.77 -0.70
CA VAL A 190 -9.44 -6.00 -2.00
C VAL A 190 -8.63 -5.31 -3.09
N ARG A 191 -8.39 -6.02 -4.20
CA ARG A 191 -7.61 -5.54 -5.34
C ARG A 191 -8.04 -6.28 -6.60
N TYR A 192 -8.18 -5.54 -7.70
CA TYR A 192 -8.40 -6.12 -9.00
C TYR A 192 -7.06 -6.48 -9.64
N GLU A 193 -6.68 -7.76 -9.57
CA GLU A 193 -5.36 -8.26 -9.99
C GLU A 193 -4.95 -7.83 -11.42
N PRO A 194 -5.83 -7.88 -12.45
CA PRO A 194 -5.46 -7.47 -13.81
C PRO A 194 -4.98 -6.02 -13.92
N PHE A 195 -5.47 -5.11 -13.06
CA PHE A 195 -4.99 -3.73 -13.02
C PHE A 195 -3.53 -3.63 -12.58
N PHE A 196 -3.16 -4.37 -11.53
CA PHE A 196 -1.79 -4.40 -11.01
C PHE A 196 -0.85 -5.14 -11.95
N GLU A 197 -1.29 -6.26 -12.53
CA GLU A 197 -0.51 -7.00 -13.52
C GLU A 197 -0.18 -6.15 -14.75
N LYS A 198 -1.14 -5.35 -15.25
CA LYS A 198 -0.90 -4.49 -16.41
C LYS A 198 0.17 -3.42 -16.14
N MET A 199 0.27 -2.90 -14.92
CA MET A 199 1.32 -1.93 -14.54
C MET A 199 2.66 -2.61 -14.17
N TYR A 200 2.61 -3.59 -13.27
CA TYR A 200 3.79 -4.13 -12.60
C TYR A 200 4.32 -5.41 -13.29
N GLY A 201 3.47 -6.12 -14.02
CA GLY A 201 3.73 -7.41 -14.66
C GLY A 201 3.26 -8.60 -13.82
N ASN A 202 3.04 -9.73 -14.49
CA ASN A 202 2.73 -11.02 -13.87
C ASN A 202 4.03 -11.84 -13.74
N CYS A 203 4.43 -12.13 -12.50
CA CYS A 203 5.68 -12.82 -12.22
C CYS A 203 5.61 -14.35 -12.40
N LYS A 204 4.42 -14.95 -12.48
CA LYS A 204 4.25 -16.36 -12.87
C LYS A 204 4.50 -16.52 -14.37
N ASP A 205 4.04 -15.57 -15.17
CA ASP A 205 4.23 -15.60 -16.63
C ASP A 205 5.67 -15.23 -17.02
N ASP A 206 6.17 -14.09 -16.53
CA ASP A 206 7.54 -13.66 -16.80
C ASP A 206 8.20 -13.02 -15.56
N ARG A 207 8.77 -13.89 -14.73
CA ARG A 207 9.56 -13.50 -13.56
C ARG A 207 10.75 -12.60 -13.92
N ARG A 208 11.34 -12.74 -15.11
CA ARG A 208 12.51 -11.94 -15.52
C ARG A 208 12.09 -10.52 -15.83
N ALA A 209 10.98 -10.33 -16.55
CA ALA A 209 10.42 -9.00 -16.82
C ALA A 209 10.08 -8.24 -15.53
N VAL A 210 9.44 -8.92 -14.55
CA VAL A 210 9.16 -8.29 -13.24
C VAL A 210 10.47 -7.96 -12.50
N SER A 211 11.43 -8.89 -12.46
CA SER A 211 12.71 -8.68 -11.77
C SER A 211 13.55 -7.53 -12.38
N ALA A 212 13.46 -7.32 -13.70
CA ALA A 212 14.15 -6.22 -14.39
C ALA A 212 13.58 -4.83 -14.07
N ARG A 213 12.35 -4.77 -13.53
CA ARG A 213 11.72 -3.55 -13.04
C ARG A 213 12.09 -3.24 -11.59
N LEU A 214 12.71 -4.16 -10.86
CA LEU A 214 13.11 -3.92 -9.48
C LEU A 214 14.36 -3.05 -9.40
N LYS A 215 14.32 -2.02 -8.58
CA LYS A 215 15.41 -1.13 -8.23
C LYS A 215 15.83 -1.36 -6.77
N GLU A 216 17.12 -1.16 -6.51
CA GLU A 216 17.69 -1.24 -5.18
C GLU A 216 17.33 -0.01 -4.33
N VAL A 217 17.02 -0.27 -3.06
CA VAL A 217 16.75 0.74 -2.02
C VAL A 217 17.65 0.43 -0.84
N VAL A 218 18.43 1.40 -0.37
CA VAL A 218 19.25 1.23 0.85
C VAL A 218 18.34 1.43 2.06
N TRP A 219 18.14 0.38 2.83
CA TRP A 219 17.27 0.34 4.02
C TRP A 219 18.04 0.75 5.27
N LEU A 220 17.61 1.87 5.87
CA LEU A 220 18.21 2.52 7.03
C LEU A 220 19.74 2.70 6.85
N PRO A 221 20.19 3.56 5.92
CA PRO A 221 21.61 3.71 5.56
C PRO A 221 22.59 3.75 6.75
N GLU A 222 22.25 4.44 7.83
CA GLU A 222 23.09 4.61 9.02
C GLU A 222 22.86 3.50 10.06
N ASN A 223 21.64 2.98 10.21
CA ASN A 223 21.30 2.02 11.27
C ASN A 223 21.25 0.54 10.83
N TYR A 224 21.28 0.25 9.54
CA TYR A 224 21.25 -1.12 9.00
C TYR A 224 22.04 -1.30 7.69
N GLY A 225 21.88 -0.39 6.72
CA GLY A 225 22.67 -0.33 5.49
C GLY A 225 22.48 -1.50 4.52
N LYS A 226 21.39 -2.28 4.63
CA LYS A 226 21.11 -3.40 3.70
C LYS A 226 20.27 -2.95 2.52
N THR A 227 20.44 -3.62 1.39
CA THR A 227 19.68 -3.35 0.18
C THR A 227 18.39 -4.17 0.14
N LEU A 228 17.28 -3.49 -0.15
CA LEU A 228 15.99 -4.10 -0.51
C LEU A 228 15.72 -3.89 -2.01
N ARG A 229 14.89 -4.75 -2.61
CA ARG A 229 14.53 -4.66 -4.03
C ARG A 229 13.02 -4.52 -4.19
N VAL A 230 12.60 -3.38 -4.68
CA VAL A 230 11.19 -3.05 -4.97
C VAL A 230 11.05 -2.49 -6.37
N THR A 231 9.85 -2.51 -6.93
CA THR A 231 9.63 -2.02 -8.30
C THR A 231 9.97 -0.54 -8.44
N LYS A 232 10.53 -0.14 -9.58
CA LYS A 232 10.69 1.28 -9.96
C LYS A 232 9.44 1.87 -10.59
N VAL A 233 8.49 1.02 -11.00
CA VAL A 233 7.21 1.43 -11.59
C VAL A 233 6.46 2.31 -10.60
N ASN A 234 5.80 3.36 -11.09
CA ASN A 234 5.08 4.36 -10.28
C ASN A 234 5.93 5.05 -9.20
N GLY A 235 7.26 5.01 -9.32
CA GLY A 235 8.17 5.63 -8.35
C GLY A 235 8.22 4.93 -6.99
N VAL A 236 7.75 3.68 -6.89
CA VAL A 236 7.68 2.93 -5.62
C VAL A 236 9.05 2.85 -4.93
N ALA A 237 10.12 2.51 -5.66
CA ALA A 237 11.47 2.47 -5.11
C ALA A 237 11.94 3.83 -4.54
N ASP A 238 11.62 4.92 -5.22
CA ASP A 238 12.00 6.26 -4.76
C ASP A 238 11.18 6.68 -3.54
N ALA A 239 9.89 6.31 -3.49
CA ALA A 239 9.04 6.50 -2.33
C ALA A 239 9.57 5.70 -1.12
N LEU A 240 9.95 4.43 -1.32
CA LEU A 240 10.50 3.60 -0.25
C LEU A 240 11.87 4.11 0.22
N GLN A 241 12.71 4.64 -0.66
CA GLN A 241 13.97 5.28 -0.25
C GLN A 241 13.71 6.51 0.64
N LYS A 242 12.70 7.33 0.34
CA LYS A 242 12.29 8.46 1.19
C LYS A 242 11.80 7.98 2.57
N VAL A 243 11.02 6.91 2.60
CA VAL A 243 10.59 6.24 3.85
C VAL A 243 11.81 5.77 4.65
N SER A 244 12.71 5.01 4.02
CA SER A 244 13.94 4.51 4.62
C SER A 244 14.75 5.64 5.27
N ASN A 245 15.01 6.72 4.53
CA ASN A 245 15.78 7.87 5.02
C ASN A 245 15.11 8.61 6.18
N LYS A 246 13.77 8.64 6.23
CA LYS A 246 13.04 9.24 7.36
C LYS A 246 13.03 8.33 8.59
N LEU A 247 12.83 7.03 8.39
CA LEU A 247 12.85 6.04 9.45
C LEU A 247 14.22 5.97 10.12
N ASP A 248 15.29 6.08 9.34
CA ASP A 248 16.69 6.05 9.82
C ASP A 248 17.01 7.19 10.81
N LYS A 249 16.24 8.29 10.75
CA LYS A 249 16.38 9.45 11.65
C LYS A 249 15.55 9.33 12.93
N LEU A 250 14.74 8.27 13.07
CA LEU A 250 13.97 8.06 14.29
C LEU A 250 14.90 7.65 15.46
N PRO A 251 14.50 7.94 16.72
CA PRO A 251 15.26 7.50 17.89
C PRO A 251 15.56 6.00 17.88
N GLN A 252 16.71 5.61 18.44
CA GLN A 252 17.21 4.22 18.40
C GLN A 252 16.20 3.16 18.88
N ARG A 253 15.27 3.53 19.78
CA ARG A 253 14.18 2.67 20.26
C ARG A 253 13.29 2.10 19.15
N PHE A 254 13.21 2.76 17.99
CA PHE A 254 12.40 2.33 16.85
C PHE A 254 13.10 1.25 15.99
N MET A 255 14.43 1.17 16.00
CA MET A 255 15.18 0.29 15.10
C MET A 255 14.83 -1.18 15.24
N LYS A 256 14.42 -1.62 16.44
CA LYS A 256 13.99 -3.01 16.66
C LYS A 256 12.80 -3.41 15.77
N TYR A 257 11.92 -2.48 15.43
CA TYR A 257 10.77 -2.72 14.54
C TYR A 257 11.16 -2.77 13.06
N LEU A 258 12.31 -2.21 12.70
CA LEU A 258 12.68 -1.94 11.32
C LEU A 258 13.79 -2.85 10.78
N ARG A 259 14.56 -3.50 11.67
CA ARG A 259 15.63 -4.44 11.30
C ARG A 259 15.61 -5.74 12.13
N PRO A 260 15.86 -6.90 11.50
CA PRO A 260 15.95 -7.08 10.04
C PRO A 260 14.58 -6.84 9.37
N SER A 261 14.58 -6.45 8.09
CA SER A 261 13.35 -6.46 7.28
C SER A 261 12.92 -7.90 7.04
N ALA A 262 11.61 -8.15 6.98
CA ALA A 262 11.07 -9.48 6.65
C ALA A 262 10.88 -9.69 5.13
N GLY A 263 11.19 -8.70 4.30
CA GLY A 263 11.31 -8.87 2.86
C GLY A 263 10.54 -7.84 2.04
N THR A 264 10.71 -7.95 0.72
CA THR A 264 10.08 -7.08 -0.29
C THR A 264 9.56 -7.94 -1.44
N TYR A 265 10.23 -8.00 -2.59
CA TYR A 265 9.76 -8.82 -3.70
C TYR A 265 9.77 -10.32 -3.37
N HIS A 266 8.61 -10.96 -3.52
CA HIS A 266 8.45 -12.41 -3.48
C HIS A 266 7.28 -12.81 -4.37
N CYS A 267 7.57 -13.46 -5.50
CA CYS A 267 6.56 -13.96 -6.42
C CYS A 267 5.80 -15.13 -5.80
N ARG A 268 4.67 -14.84 -5.15
CA ARG A 268 3.80 -15.82 -4.49
C ARG A 268 2.34 -15.38 -4.45
N THR A 269 1.45 -16.34 -4.24
CA THR A 269 0.06 -16.07 -3.86
C THR A 269 -0.07 -15.84 -2.35
N ILE A 270 -1.19 -15.27 -1.94
CA ILE A 270 -1.57 -15.15 -0.52
C ILE A 270 -1.97 -16.53 -0.02
N ALA A 271 -1.50 -16.91 1.17
CA ALA A 271 -1.75 -18.21 1.77
C ALA A 271 -3.26 -18.55 1.79
N GLY A 272 -3.62 -19.73 1.26
CA GLY A 272 -5.01 -20.19 1.18
C GLY A 272 -5.85 -19.48 0.10
N THR A 273 -5.22 -18.84 -0.88
CA THR A 273 -5.90 -18.24 -2.04
C THR A 273 -5.07 -18.40 -3.31
N GLU A 274 -5.68 -18.14 -4.47
CA GLU A 274 -4.98 -18.12 -5.76
C GLU A 274 -4.48 -16.72 -6.15
N ARG A 275 -4.84 -15.69 -5.36
CA ARG A 275 -4.55 -14.28 -5.62
C ARG A 275 -3.11 -13.93 -5.30
N PHE A 276 -2.51 -13.07 -6.10
CA PHE A 276 -1.18 -12.55 -5.84
C PHE A 276 -1.12 -11.68 -4.57
N SER A 277 -0.02 -11.87 -3.84
CA SER A 277 0.39 -10.91 -2.84
C SER A 277 0.96 -9.66 -3.52
N VAL A 278 0.85 -8.47 -2.91
CA VAL A 278 1.51 -7.26 -3.47
C VAL A 278 3.03 -7.40 -3.51
N HIS A 279 3.60 -8.29 -2.68
CA HIS A 279 5.01 -8.69 -2.79
C HIS A 279 5.35 -9.27 -4.17
N ALA A 280 4.41 -9.89 -4.88
CA ALA A 280 4.62 -10.43 -6.23
C ALA A 280 4.82 -9.32 -7.28
N PHE A 281 4.36 -8.10 -7.00
CA PHE A 281 4.57 -6.92 -7.84
C PHE A 281 5.79 -6.09 -7.41
N GLY A 282 6.46 -6.48 -6.32
CA GLY A 282 7.55 -5.70 -5.73
C GLY A 282 7.08 -4.34 -5.18
N ALA A 283 5.78 -4.19 -4.90
CA ALA A 283 5.16 -2.95 -4.44
C ALA A 283 4.81 -2.97 -2.94
N ALA A 284 5.43 -3.89 -2.18
CA ALA A 284 5.25 -4.03 -0.75
C ALA A 284 6.58 -4.27 -0.02
N VAL A 285 6.58 -3.96 1.27
CA VAL A 285 7.67 -4.22 2.20
C VAL A 285 7.11 -4.72 3.51
N ASP A 286 7.75 -5.74 4.06
CA ASP A 286 7.51 -6.19 5.42
C ASP A 286 8.67 -5.73 6.32
N ILE A 287 8.34 -5.07 7.42
CA ILE A 287 9.32 -4.68 8.45
C ILE A 287 9.65 -5.87 9.36
N ASN A 288 10.21 -5.66 10.55
CA ASN A 288 10.67 -6.78 11.38
C ASN A 288 9.50 -7.66 11.89
N ALA A 289 9.39 -8.86 11.33
CA ALA A 289 8.37 -9.85 11.67
C ALA A 289 8.32 -10.20 13.17
N LYS A 290 9.43 -10.13 13.92
CA LYS A 290 9.45 -10.39 15.37
C LYS A 290 8.52 -9.46 16.14
N TYR A 291 8.33 -8.24 15.64
CA TYR A 291 7.47 -7.22 16.25
C TYR A 291 6.16 -6.99 15.50
N GLY A 292 5.96 -7.71 14.39
CA GLY A 292 4.69 -7.75 13.68
C GLY A 292 3.74 -8.80 14.26
N ASP A 293 2.47 -8.60 13.98
CA ASP A 293 1.33 -9.43 14.35
C ASP A 293 0.49 -9.63 13.08
N TYR A 294 0.17 -10.89 12.77
CA TYR A 294 -0.66 -11.26 11.64
C TYR A 294 -1.86 -12.04 12.15
N TRP A 295 -3.06 -11.74 11.65
CA TRP A 295 -4.31 -12.29 12.18
C TRP A 295 -4.35 -13.82 12.18
N ARG A 296 -3.70 -14.50 11.23
CA ARG A 296 -3.63 -15.97 11.22
C ARG A 296 -2.72 -16.56 12.30
N TRP A 297 -1.88 -15.75 12.93
CA TRP A 297 -1.07 -16.17 14.07
C TRP A 297 -1.82 -16.02 15.40
N SER A 298 -3.06 -15.50 15.39
CA SER A 298 -3.87 -15.33 16.59
C SER A 298 -4.33 -16.65 17.21
N GLY A 299 -4.43 -17.71 16.40
CA GLY A 299 -5.05 -18.98 16.78
C GLY A 299 -6.58 -18.96 16.77
N ALA A 300 -7.21 -17.92 16.22
CA ALA A 300 -8.66 -17.84 16.09
C ALA A 300 -9.18 -18.87 15.09
N GLU A 301 -10.28 -19.55 15.45
CA GLU A 301 -10.97 -20.50 14.60
C GLU A 301 -11.91 -19.80 13.59
N PRO A 302 -12.30 -20.47 12.49
CA PRO A 302 -13.25 -19.91 11.54
C PRO A 302 -14.57 -19.50 12.22
N GLY A 303 -14.94 -18.23 12.11
CA GLY A 303 -16.16 -17.67 12.70
C GLY A 303 -15.96 -16.99 14.06
N GLU A 304 -14.76 -17.05 14.64
CA GLU A 304 -14.43 -16.29 15.84
C GLU A 304 -14.07 -14.83 15.53
N THR A 305 -14.42 -13.93 16.44
CA THR A 305 -14.02 -12.53 16.36
C THR A 305 -12.51 -12.40 16.57
N LEU A 306 -11.84 -11.71 15.63
CA LEU A 306 -10.41 -11.50 15.72
C LEU A 306 -10.07 -10.50 16.83
N VAL A 307 -9.17 -10.89 17.74
CA VAL A 307 -8.58 -9.96 18.71
C VAL A 307 -7.46 -9.20 18.02
N TYR A 308 -7.66 -7.89 17.85
CA TYR A 308 -6.66 -6.99 17.27
C TYR A 308 -5.41 -6.89 18.16
N ARG A 309 -4.23 -7.00 17.55
CA ARG A 309 -2.93 -6.84 18.21
C ARG A 309 -2.04 -5.95 17.36
N ASN A 310 -1.39 -5.00 18.01
CA ASN A 310 -0.38 -4.16 17.36
C ASN A 310 0.73 -3.79 18.33
N ARG A 311 1.97 -3.89 17.85
CA ARG A 311 3.17 -3.42 18.53
C ARG A 311 3.94 -2.38 17.74
N ILE A 312 3.55 -2.12 16.48
CA ILE A 312 4.21 -1.16 15.60
C ILE A 312 3.79 0.26 15.98
N PRO A 313 4.77 1.14 16.31
CA PRO A 313 4.48 2.53 16.62
C PRO A 313 3.87 3.30 15.43
N TRP A 314 2.94 4.21 15.73
CA TRP A 314 2.23 5.00 14.73
C TRP A 314 3.15 5.95 13.95
N GLU A 315 4.26 6.38 14.54
CA GLU A 315 5.25 7.23 13.87
C GLU A 315 5.87 6.53 12.66
N ILE A 316 6.04 5.20 12.70
CA ILE A 316 6.48 4.42 11.54
C ILE A 316 5.39 4.45 10.47
N VAL A 317 4.14 4.17 10.86
CA VAL A 317 2.99 4.12 9.96
C VAL A 317 2.79 5.44 9.23
N GLU A 318 2.88 6.56 9.93
CA GLU A 318 2.71 7.89 9.35
C GLU A 318 3.78 8.23 8.31
N ILE A 319 5.03 7.82 8.55
CA ILE A 319 6.09 8.01 7.56
C ILE A 319 5.77 7.25 6.28
N PHE A 320 5.27 6.02 6.37
CA PHE A 320 4.82 5.25 5.21
C PHE A 320 3.63 5.91 4.50
N GLU A 321 2.60 6.33 5.23
CA GLU A 321 1.41 6.99 4.68
C GLU A 321 1.73 8.30 3.96
N GLN A 322 2.70 9.08 4.45
CA GLN A 322 3.20 10.29 3.78
C GLN A 322 3.83 10.00 2.40
N HIS A 323 4.21 8.76 2.14
CA HIS A 323 4.92 8.35 0.93
C HIS A 323 4.13 7.34 0.08
N GLY A 324 2.80 7.28 0.26
CA GLY A 324 1.91 6.50 -0.62
C GLY A 324 1.72 5.04 -0.21
N PHE A 325 2.23 4.63 0.94
CA PHE A 325 2.06 3.28 1.47
C PHE A 325 0.92 3.22 2.48
N ILE A 326 0.01 2.26 2.29
CA ILE A 326 -0.97 1.89 3.30
C ILE A 326 -0.39 0.81 4.21
N TRP A 327 -0.99 0.64 5.39
CA TRP A 327 -0.52 -0.29 6.41
C TRP A 327 -1.53 -1.41 6.70
N GLY A 328 -1.05 -2.66 6.69
CA GLY A 328 -1.88 -3.83 6.95
C GLY A 328 -2.42 -3.93 8.38
N GLY A 329 -1.88 -3.15 9.32
CA GLY A 329 -2.45 -3.03 10.66
C GLY A 329 -3.78 -2.26 10.73
N LYS A 330 -4.21 -1.61 9.64
CA LYS A 330 -5.55 -0.98 9.54
C LYS A 330 -6.60 -1.92 8.95
N TRP A 331 -6.31 -3.21 8.83
CA TRP A 331 -7.26 -4.24 8.41
C TRP A 331 -7.83 -4.97 9.62
N TYR A 332 -9.11 -5.34 9.57
CA TYR A 332 -9.70 -6.28 10.53
C TYR A 332 -8.92 -7.59 10.53
N HIS A 333 -8.58 -8.06 9.33
CA HIS A 333 -7.62 -9.14 9.12
C HIS A 333 -6.18 -8.60 9.10
N TYR A 334 -5.75 -8.06 10.24
CA TYR A 334 -4.52 -7.29 10.40
C TYR A 334 -3.25 -8.04 9.98
N ASP A 335 -2.34 -7.30 9.37
CA ASP A 335 -0.96 -7.70 9.06
C ASP A 335 -0.03 -6.53 9.39
N THR A 336 0.40 -6.43 10.66
CA THR A 336 1.03 -5.20 11.16
C THR A 336 2.47 -5.02 10.72
N LEU A 337 3.13 -6.05 10.19
CA LEU A 337 4.45 -5.89 9.57
C LEU A 337 4.36 -5.38 8.12
N HIS A 338 3.18 -5.44 7.49
CA HIS A 338 3.00 -5.26 6.07
C HIS A 338 2.67 -3.83 5.66
N PHE A 339 3.40 -3.31 4.67
CA PHE A 339 3.11 -2.04 4.01
C PHE A 339 3.07 -2.24 2.49
N GLU A 340 2.04 -1.72 1.83
CA GLU A 340 1.88 -1.80 0.37
C GLU A 340 1.63 -0.42 -0.25
N TYR A 341 2.24 -0.16 -1.41
CA TYR A 341 2.11 1.11 -2.11
C TYR A 341 0.75 1.20 -2.81
N ARG A 342 -0.14 2.06 -2.30
CA ARG A 342 -1.54 2.23 -2.74
C ARG A 342 -1.95 3.72 -2.68
N PRO A 343 -1.30 4.60 -3.47
CA PRO A 343 -1.52 6.04 -3.42
C PRO A 343 -2.98 6.44 -3.69
N GLU A 344 -3.73 5.65 -4.45
CA GLU A 344 -5.15 5.90 -4.74
C GLU A 344 -6.05 5.88 -3.50
N LEU A 345 -5.62 5.20 -2.44
CA LEU A 345 -6.36 5.11 -1.17
C LEU A 345 -6.02 6.26 -0.21
N LEU A 346 -4.98 7.05 -0.50
CA LEU A 346 -4.44 8.07 0.40
C LEU A 346 -4.76 9.51 -0.02
N ASN A 347 -5.36 9.70 -1.21
CA ASN A 347 -5.62 11.00 -1.85
C ASN A 347 -6.97 11.63 -1.47
N GLY A 348 -7.50 11.34 -0.28
CA GLY A 348 -8.49 12.19 0.39
C GLY A 348 -7.79 13.25 1.25
N PRO A 349 -8.45 14.36 1.62
CA PRO A 349 -7.94 15.18 2.71
C PRO A 349 -7.72 14.27 3.93
N ALA A 350 -6.59 14.42 4.63
CA ALA A 350 -6.40 13.72 5.88
C ALA A 350 -7.60 14.06 6.79
N PRO A 351 -8.19 13.10 7.53
CA PRO A 351 -9.16 13.45 8.54
C PRO A 351 -8.49 14.43 9.49
N GLU A 352 -9.13 15.58 9.73
CA GLU A 352 -8.77 16.49 10.81
C GLU A 352 -8.57 15.65 12.09
N PRO A 353 -7.50 15.88 12.87
CA PRO A 353 -7.29 15.14 14.10
C PRO A 353 -8.55 15.30 14.96
N VAL A 354 -9.27 14.19 15.16
CA VAL A 354 -10.41 14.16 16.07
C VAL A 354 -9.82 14.50 17.43
N SER A 355 -10.07 15.73 17.90
CA SER A 355 -9.87 16.11 19.29
C SER A 355 -10.38 14.96 20.13
N ALA A 356 -9.55 14.42 21.01
CA ALA A 356 -9.99 13.45 22.00
C ALA A 356 -11.33 13.94 22.58
N PRO A 357 -12.34 13.07 22.75
CA PRO A 357 -13.56 13.48 23.41
C PRO A 357 -13.17 14.13 24.73
N ALA A 358 -13.68 15.34 24.97
CA ALA A 358 -13.47 16.02 26.24
C ALA A 358 -13.81 15.02 27.36
N PRO A 359 -12.98 14.93 28.41
CA PRO A 359 -13.27 14.04 29.53
C PRO A 359 -14.68 14.34 30.00
N ALA A 360 -15.49 13.28 30.15
CA ALA A 360 -16.85 13.41 30.65
C ALA A 360 -16.83 14.28 31.91
N PRO A 361 -17.75 15.25 32.06
CA PRO A 361 -17.80 16.07 33.25
C PRO A 361 -17.85 15.16 34.48
N LEU A 362 -16.93 15.38 35.41
CA LEU A 362 -16.91 14.65 36.68
C LEU A 362 -18.32 14.71 37.27
N PRO A 363 -18.86 13.58 37.77
CA PRO A 363 -20.16 13.60 38.42
C PRO A 363 -20.15 14.64 39.52
N ALA A 364 -21.17 15.50 39.55
CA ALA A 364 -21.32 16.52 40.58
C ALA A 364 -21.10 15.88 41.94
N LYS A 365 -20.20 16.46 42.75
CA LYS A 365 -19.95 16.01 44.12
C LYS A 365 -21.31 15.92 44.82
N ARG A 366 -21.68 14.71 45.25
CA ARG A 366 -22.84 14.53 46.13
C ARG A 366 -22.66 15.45 47.34
N PRO A 367 -23.70 16.21 47.75
CA PRO A 367 -23.63 16.99 48.97
C PRO A 367 -23.31 16.05 50.14
N VAL A 368 -22.32 16.45 50.93
CA VAL A 368 -21.96 15.77 52.17
C VAL A 368 -23.17 15.84 53.10
N PRO A 369 -23.66 14.73 53.68
CA PRO A 369 -24.74 14.78 54.65
C PRO A 369 -24.28 15.58 55.87
N GLU A 370 -25.04 16.62 56.18
CA GLU A 370 -24.87 17.42 57.39
C GLU A 370 -25.00 16.49 58.60
N GLN A 371 -23.92 16.38 59.39
CA GLN A 371 -23.95 15.66 60.66
C GLN A 371 -24.89 16.41 61.60
N ARG A 372 -26.10 15.87 61.80
CA ARG A 372 -26.94 16.23 62.93
C ARG A 372 -26.19 15.88 64.21
N ALA A 373 -25.72 16.90 64.92
CA ALA A 373 -25.27 16.77 66.30
C ALA A 373 -26.46 16.29 67.15
N ALA A 374 -26.31 15.12 67.76
CA ALA A 374 -27.20 14.67 68.81
C ALA A 374 -26.96 15.53 70.06
N ARG A 375 -28.02 16.14 70.57
CA ARG A 375 -28.21 16.48 71.98
C ARG A 375 -29.48 15.81 72.45
#